data_AF-A0A7S2E9E2-F1
#
_entry.id   AF-A0A7S2E9E2-F1
#
_cell.length_a   1.000
_cell.length_b   1.000
_cell.length_c   1.000
_cell.angle_alpha   90.00
_cell.angle_beta   90.00
_cell.angle_gamma   90.00
#
_symmetry.space_group_name_H-M   'P 1'
#
loop_
_entity.id
_entity.type
_entity.pdbx_description
1 polymer ?
#
loop_
_entity_poly.entity_id
_entity_poly.type
_entity_poly.pdbx_seq_one_letter_code
_entity_poly.pdbx_strand_id
1 'polypeptide(L)'
;NQTTELMPRILRALYSFETYQVMRRKMRDEGFAGRQAALDAILGVDLSSDRITLLPKLFERTQEPIHHCSEAHVNHAALAPYMKALSFVHYTTLLEPLFAALLRGGDIVHRVQAIPALTPASIVASLDLPTGMSLEDFMLYNVVEGLLYGDKQSRIDKETNRPKLGDLGYLGVGQEMMAKYVHSRYNEDYENRLKQQFGQEQRILQDELIHKLLETEDLEFFYHLLSHGITRGAITVVIDRDNCPGFQRLHNGMMQNKNAVAKRVAKLRVIYSGQTVNGNPIFNGGNLLRTDWKPLHTLLIELEKPKAWDWLQNELKTRGHAYRGGAEVSNRHGHSNVHLSYFAFGCLSLEDYRKMVSDETWNIYVRKHANCCGVSDHLAKTSVTDFPTTTPTLLSS
;
A
#
# COMPACT_ATOMS: atom_id res chain seq x y z
N ASN A 1 -34.38 -16.60 -41.79
CA ASN A 1 -33.22 -17.51 -41.73
C ASN A 1 -32.02 -16.94 -40.96
N GLN A 2 -31.75 -15.63 -40.93
CA GLN A 2 -30.72 -15.06 -40.03
C GLN A 2 -31.09 -15.11 -38.53
N THR A 3 -32.38 -15.09 -38.18
CA THR A 3 -32.86 -15.06 -36.79
C THR A 3 -32.63 -16.38 -36.03
N THR A 4 -32.56 -17.50 -36.74
CA THR A 4 -32.30 -18.83 -36.15
C THR A 4 -30.82 -19.04 -35.81
N GLU A 5 -29.89 -18.40 -36.52
CA GLU A 5 -28.44 -18.52 -36.26
C GLU A 5 -28.01 -17.86 -34.95
N LEU A 6 -28.74 -16.84 -34.49
CA LEU A 6 -28.45 -16.15 -33.23
C LEU A 6 -29.12 -16.78 -32.02
N MET A 7 -30.05 -17.72 -32.22
CA MET A 7 -30.87 -18.26 -31.13
C MET A 7 -30.05 -18.93 -30.03
N PRO A 8 -29.07 -19.81 -30.32
CA PRO A 8 -28.27 -20.44 -29.26
C PRO A 8 -27.52 -19.42 -28.42
N ARG A 9 -26.97 -18.36 -29.04
CA ARG A 9 -26.30 -17.27 -28.34
C ARG A 9 -27.26 -16.48 -27.44
N ILE A 10 -28.48 -16.22 -27.89
CA ILE A 10 -29.53 -15.58 -27.08
C ILE A 10 -29.89 -16.46 -25.89
N LEU A 11 -30.07 -17.77 -26.11
CA LEU A 11 -30.40 -18.73 -25.06
C LEU A 11 -29.28 -18.85 -24.03
N ARG A 12 -28.00 -18.88 -24.45
CA ARG A 12 -26.85 -18.86 -23.53
C ARG A 12 -26.81 -17.59 -22.69
N ALA A 13 -26.99 -16.42 -23.31
CA ALA A 13 -27.02 -15.15 -22.58
C ALA A 13 -28.17 -15.09 -21.57
N LEU A 14 -29.35 -15.61 -21.93
CA LEU A 14 -30.49 -15.72 -21.02
C LEU A 14 -30.21 -16.69 -19.87
N TYR A 15 -29.63 -17.85 -20.17
CA TYR A 15 -29.21 -18.84 -19.18
C TYR A 15 -28.23 -18.24 -18.17
N SER A 16 -27.21 -17.52 -18.63
CA SER A 16 -26.24 -16.80 -17.79
C SER A 16 -26.91 -15.74 -16.93
N PHE A 17 -27.84 -14.98 -17.51
CA PHE A 17 -28.58 -13.96 -16.77
C PHE A 17 -29.44 -14.56 -15.65
N GLU A 18 -30.21 -15.60 -15.94
CA GLU A 18 -31.05 -16.27 -14.94
C GLU A 18 -30.21 -16.97 -13.87
N THR A 19 -29.10 -17.61 -14.25
CA THR A 19 -28.14 -18.18 -13.29
C THR A 19 -27.61 -17.12 -12.34
N TYR A 20 -27.18 -15.98 -12.86
CA TYR A 20 -26.75 -14.84 -12.04
C TYR A 20 -27.84 -14.38 -11.06
N GLN A 21 -29.11 -14.32 -11.48
CA GLN A 21 -30.21 -13.94 -10.58
C GLN A 21 -30.44 -14.99 -9.48
N VAL A 22 -30.24 -16.27 -9.77
CA VAL A 22 -30.26 -17.33 -8.74
C VAL A 22 -29.12 -17.13 -7.75
N MET A 23 -27.89 -16.96 -8.23
CA MET A 23 -26.72 -16.77 -7.36
C MET A 23 -26.87 -15.52 -6.48
N ARG A 24 -27.31 -14.41 -7.07
CA ARG A 24 -27.56 -13.16 -6.34
C ARG A 24 -28.60 -13.32 -5.23
N ARG A 25 -29.71 -14.03 -5.50
CA ARG A 25 -30.74 -14.29 -4.48
C ARG A 25 -30.21 -15.21 -3.38
N LYS A 26 -29.45 -16.24 -3.75
CA LYS A 26 -28.87 -17.21 -2.81
C LYS A 26 -27.81 -16.58 -1.90
N MET A 27 -27.04 -15.61 -2.42
CA MET A 27 -25.95 -14.92 -1.70
C MET A 27 -26.31 -13.50 -1.25
N ARG A 28 -27.61 -13.21 -1.07
CA ARG A 28 -28.08 -11.86 -0.73
C ARG A 28 -27.55 -11.40 0.63
N ASP A 29 -27.54 -12.31 1.61
CA ASP A 29 -27.28 -11.99 3.01
C ASP A 29 -25.80 -12.26 3.42
N GLU A 30 -25.02 -12.87 2.52
CA GLU A 30 -23.64 -13.33 2.73
C GLU A 30 -22.57 -12.25 2.44
N GLY A 31 -22.94 -11.18 1.73
CA GLY A 31 -22.03 -10.12 1.33
C GLY A 31 -20.87 -10.58 0.43
N PHE A 32 -19.80 -9.78 0.38
CA PHE A 32 -18.60 -10.08 -0.42
C PHE A 32 -17.84 -11.29 0.14
N ALA A 33 -17.64 -11.34 1.46
CA ALA A 33 -16.86 -12.38 2.12
C ALA A 33 -17.48 -13.78 1.94
N GLY A 34 -18.80 -13.94 2.09
CA GLY A 34 -19.43 -15.25 1.90
C GLY A 34 -19.45 -15.71 0.44
N ARG A 35 -19.52 -14.78 -0.52
CA ARG A 35 -19.36 -15.10 -1.96
C ARG A 35 -17.94 -15.57 -2.28
N GLN A 36 -16.94 -14.88 -1.74
CA GLN A 36 -15.55 -15.30 -1.88
C GLN A 36 -15.31 -16.66 -1.25
N ALA A 37 -15.83 -16.91 -0.03
CA ALA A 37 -15.72 -18.21 0.61
C ALA A 37 -16.38 -19.34 -0.21
N ALA A 38 -17.54 -19.07 -0.83
CA ALA A 38 -18.19 -20.01 -1.73
C ALA A 38 -17.34 -20.30 -2.99
N LEU A 39 -16.77 -19.26 -3.60
CA LEU A 39 -15.88 -19.40 -4.75
C LEU A 39 -14.60 -20.16 -4.40
N ASP A 40 -13.93 -19.78 -3.30
CA ASP A 40 -12.74 -20.45 -2.79
C ASP A 40 -13.05 -21.96 -2.56
N ALA A 41 -14.21 -22.28 -1.97
CA ALA A 41 -14.65 -23.67 -1.76
C ALA A 41 -14.96 -24.42 -3.06
N ILE A 42 -15.63 -23.80 -4.04
CA ILE A 42 -15.98 -24.41 -5.34
C ILE A 42 -14.73 -24.66 -6.18
N LEU A 43 -13.80 -23.71 -6.21
CA LEU A 43 -12.62 -23.74 -7.08
C LEU A 43 -11.39 -24.39 -6.40
N GLY A 44 -11.55 -24.86 -5.17
CA GLY A 44 -10.50 -25.56 -4.43
C GLY A 44 -9.31 -24.66 -4.11
N VAL A 45 -9.56 -23.38 -3.86
CA VAL A 45 -8.54 -22.44 -3.38
C VAL A 45 -8.17 -22.85 -1.97
N ASP A 46 -6.96 -23.37 -1.83
CA ASP A 46 -6.41 -23.79 -0.56
C ASP A 46 -5.18 -22.94 -0.22
N LEU A 47 -5.39 -22.01 0.71
CA LEU A 47 -4.35 -21.14 1.25
C LEU A 47 -3.65 -21.77 2.46
N SER A 48 -3.93 -23.05 2.76
CA SER A 48 -3.14 -23.85 3.70
C SER A 48 -1.90 -24.42 3.01
N SER A 49 -0.94 -24.89 3.82
CA SER A 49 0.51 -24.94 3.53
C SER A 49 0.98 -25.59 2.23
N ASP A 50 0.19 -26.47 1.62
CA ASP A 50 0.69 -27.39 0.58
C ASP A 50 0.60 -26.81 -0.83
N ARG A 51 -0.18 -25.75 -1.04
CA ARG A 51 -0.38 -25.09 -2.35
C ARG A 51 -0.07 -23.60 -2.34
N ILE A 52 0.33 -23.09 -1.18
CA ILE A 52 0.58 -21.67 -0.99
C ILE A 52 1.87 -21.23 -1.71
N THR A 53 1.87 -20.04 -2.30
CA THR A 53 3.12 -19.47 -2.84
C THR A 53 4.08 -19.21 -1.67
N LEU A 54 5.26 -19.83 -1.73
CA LEU A 54 6.27 -19.71 -0.68
C LEU A 54 6.83 -18.29 -0.63
N LEU A 55 6.97 -17.77 0.59
CA LEU A 55 7.68 -16.52 0.81
C LEU A 55 9.19 -16.75 0.72
N PRO A 56 9.96 -15.73 0.30
CA PRO A 56 11.41 -15.78 0.43
C PRO A 56 11.80 -15.79 1.92
N LYS A 57 13.01 -16.27 2.22
CA LYS A 57 13.55 -16.19 3.59
C LYS A 57 13.68 -14.73 4.03
N LEU A 58 13.70 -14.51 5.34
CA LEU A 58 13.87 -13.17 5.91
C LEU A 58 15.13 -12.50 5.36
N PHE A 59 14.99 -11.26 4.90
CA PHE A 59 16.02 -10.42 4.29
C PHE A 59 16.59 -10.91 2.97
N GLU A 60 16.11 -12.03 2.45
CA GLU A 60 16.38 -12.50 1.10
C GLU A 60 15.25 -12.00 0.20
N ARG A 61 15.60 -11.40 -0.94
CA ARG A 61 14.64 -11.09 -2.00
C ARG A 61 15.16 -11.82 -3.23
N THR A 62 14.44 -12.86 -3.64
CA THR A 62 14.74 -13.59 -4.88
C THR A 62 14.38 -12.73 -6.08
N GLN A 63 15.21 -12.74 -7.12
CA GLN A 63 14.90 -12.10 -8.41
C GLN A 63 14.07 -12.99 -9.33
N GLU A 64 13.82 -14.23 -8.94
CA GLU A 64 13.05 -15.18 -9.75
C GLU A 64 11.58 -14.76 -9.83
N PRO A 65 10.94 -14.95 -11.00
CA PRO A 65 9.51 -14.71 -11.16
C PRO A 65 8.71 -15.54 -10.16
N ILE A 66 7.77 -14.91 -9.46
CA ILE A 66 6.88 -15.59 -8.55
C ILE A 66 5.77 -16.26 -9.37
N HIS A 67 5.63 -17.57 -9.23
CA HIS A 67 4.60 -18.35 -9.89
C HIS A 67 3.47 -18.67 -8.92
N HIS A 68 2.32 -18.04 -9.11
CA HIS A 68 1.10 -18.34 -8.34
C HIS A 68 0.29 -19.44 -9.02
N CYS A 69 -0.36 -20.28 -8.21
CA CYS A 69 -1.29 -21.28 -8.71
C CYS A 69 -2.43 -20.60 -9.48
N SER A 70 -2.72 -21.10 -10.69
CA SER A 70 -3.85 -20.67 -11.52
C SER A 70 -4.78 -21.83 -11.87
N GLU A 71 -4.50 -23.03 -11.37
CA GLU A 71 -5.28 -24.22 -11.66
C GLU A 71 -6.46 -24.33 -10.70
N ALA A 72 -7.68 -24.38 -11.24
CA ALA A 72 -8.88 -24.59 -10.45
C ALA A 72 -9.11 -26.09 -10.21
N HIS A 73 -9.26 -26.48 -8.95
CA HIS A 73 -9.62 -27.85 -8.57
C HIS A 73 -11.08 -27.87 -8.12
N VAL A 74 -11.97 -28.21 -9.05
CA VAL A 74 -13.42 -28.11 -8.81
C VAL A 74 -13.87 -29.07 -7.73
N ASN A 75 -14.42 -28.54 -6.64
CA ASN A 75 -15.05 -29.30 -5.60
C ASN A 75 -16.54 -29.52 -5.94
N HIS A 76 -16.85 -30.65 -6.56
CA HIS A 76 -18.22 -31.00 -6.97
C HIS A 76 -19.20 -31.04 -5.78
N ALA A 77 -18.74 -31.39 -4.57
CA ALA A 77 -19.60 -31.38 -3.38
C ALA A 77 -20.01 -29.96 -2.99
N ALA A 78 -19.08 -28.99 -3.06
CA ALA A 78 -19.38 -27.58 -2.83
C ALA A 78 -20.24 -26.97 -3.95
N LEU A 79 -20.07 -27.43 -5.20
CA LEU A 79 -20.81 -26.95 -6.37
C LEU A 79 -22.27 -27.46 -6.41
N ALA A 80 -22.53 -28.70 -5.98
CA ALA A 80 -23.81 -29.37 -6.14
C ALA A 80 -25.04 -28.58 -5.64
N PRO A 81 -25.01 -27.90 -4.46
CA PRO A 81 -26.14 -27.08 -4.00
C PRO A 81 -26.48 -25.91 -4.93
N TYR A 82 -25.49 -25.38 -5.65
CA TYR A 82 -25.69 -24.29 -6.60
C TYR A 82 -26.27 -24.82 -7.91
N MET A 83 -25.74 -25.93 -8.45
CA MET A 83 -26.29 -26.57 -9.64
C MET A 83 -27.74 -27.02 -9.45
N LYS A 84 -28.07 -27.58 -8.28
CA LYS A 84 -29.46 -27.95 -7.94
C LYS A 84 -30.42 -26.76 -7.99
N ALA A 85 -29.96 -25.56 -7.63
CA ALA A 85 -30.76 -24.34 -7.67
C ALA A 85 -31.01 -23.84 -9.11
N LEU A 86 -30.29 -24.35 -10.11
CA LEU A 86 -30.44 -24.00 -11.52
C LEU A 86 -31.42 -24.90 -12.29
N SER A 87 -32.07 -25.86 -11.63
CA SER A 87 -32.95 -26.83 -12.28
C SER A 87 -34.02 -26.19 -13.18
N PHE A 88 -34.58 -25.05 -12.77
CA PHE A 88 -35.57 -24.33 -13.56
C PHE A 88 -34.96 -23.48 -14.69
N VAL A 89 -33.67 -23.14 -14.60
CA VAL A 89 -32.98 -22.34 -15.63
C VAL A 89 -32.87 -23.14 -16.93
N HIS A 90 -32.83 -24.47 -16.86
CA HIS A 90 -32.87 -25.35 -18.02
C HIS A 90 -34.10 -25.13 -18.92
N TYR A 91 -35.25 -24.73 -18.37
CA TYR A 91 -36.46 -24.46 -19.16
C TYR A 91 -36.29 -23.30 -20.14
N THR A 92 -35.30 -22.42 -19.95
CA THR A 92 -34.99 -21.35 -20.92
C THR A 92 -34.68 -21.91 -22.31
N THR A 93 -34.09 -23.12 -22.39
CA THR A 93 -33.77 -23.80 -23.65
C THR A 93 -35.01 -24.26 -24.43
N LEU A 94 -36.18 -24.31 -23.78
CA LEU A 94 -37.44 -24.66 -24.43
C LEU A 94 -38.15 -23.48 -25.08
N LEU A 95 -37.66 -22.24 -24.91
CA LEU A 95 -38.33 -21.06 -25.46
C LEU A 95 -38.46 -21.12 -26.97
N GLU A 96 -37.37 -21.43 -27.69
CA GLU A 96 -37.40 -21.56 -29.15
C GLU A 96 -38.38 -22.65 -29.62
N PRO A 97 -38.27 -23.93 -29.20
CA PRO A 97 -39.20 -24.95 -29.68
C PRO A 97 -40.65 -24.68 -29.26
N LEU A 98 -40.88 -24.04 -28.11
CA LEU A 98 -42.22 -23.64 -27.68
C LEU A 98 -42.81 -22.56 -28.60
N PHE A 99 -42.08 -21.48 -28.87
CA PHE A 99 -42.56 -20.45 -29.79
C PHE A 99 -42.72 -20.98 -31.21
N ALA A 100 -41.82 -21.84 -31.68
CA ALA A 100 -41.94 -22.49 -32.99
C ALA A 100 -43.21 -23.37 -33.07
N ALA A 101 -43.56 -24.08 -32.00
CA ALA A 101 -44.79 -24.87 -31.93
C ALA A 101 -46.05 -24.00 -31.92
N LEU A 102 -46.03 -22.86 -31.22
CA LEU A 102 -47.18 -21.95 -31.11
C LEU A 102 -47.43 -21.14 -32.39
N LEU A 103 -46.38 -20.74 -33.11
CA LEU A 103 -46.49 -19.85 -34.27
C LEU A 103 -46.79 -20.58 -35.59
N ARG A 104 -46.59 -21.90 -35.66
CA ARG A 104 -46.98 -22.70 -36.82
C ARG A 104 -48.49 -22.97 -36.75
N GLY A 105 -49.24 -22.77 -37.83
CA GLY A 105 -50.68 -23.06 -37.88
C GLY A 105 -51.03 -24.55 -37.71
N GLY A 106 -52.29 -24.89 -37.41
CA GLY A 106 -52.79 -26.26 -37.19
C GLY A 106 -52.91 -26.67 -35.71
N ASP A 107 -52.93 -27.97 -35.40
CA ASP A 107 -53.10 -28.50 -34.03
C ASP A 107 -51.92 -28.19 -33.10
N ILE A 108 -52.14 -27.24 -32.18
CA ILE A 108 -51.16 -26.76 -31.20
C ILE A 108 -50.81 -27.85 -30.18
N VAL A 109 -51.78 -28.68 -29.75
CA VAL A 109 -51.59 -29.65 -28.67
C VAL A 109 -50.57 -30.70 -29.10
N HIS A 110 -50.75 -31.26 -30.30
CA HIS A 110 -49.83 -32.24 -30.86
C HIS A 110 -48.40 -31.67 -31.03
N ARG A 111 -48.27 -30.41 -31.47
CA ARG A 111 -46.95 -29.78 -31.64
C ARG A 111 -46.23 -29.51 -30.32
N VAL A 112 -46.95 -29.08 -29.28
CA VAL A 112 -46.38 -28.90 -27.94
C VAL A 112 -45.94 -30.25 -27.36
N GLN A 113 -46.73 -31.31 -27.56
CA GLN A 113 -46.36 -32.67 -27.15
C GLN A 113 -45.14 -33.21 -27.91
N ALA A 114 -44.86 -32.71 -29.11
CA ALA A 114 -43.69 -33.08 -29.90
C ALA A 114 -42.40 -32.32 -29.51
N ILE A 115 -42.46 -31.37 -28.57
CA ILE A 115 -41.27 -30.68 -28.06
C ILE A 115 -40.38 -31.72 -27.34
N PRO A 116 -39.07 -31.78 -27.63
CA PRO A 116 -38.17 -32.73 -26.99
C PRO A 116 -38.23 -32.65 -25.46
N ALA A 117 -38.18 -33.81 -24.81
CA ALA A 117 -38.05 -33.88 -23.36
C ALA A 117 -36.76 -33.17 -22.92
N LEU A 118 -36.84 -32.47 -21.79
CA LEU A 118 -35.71 -31.73 -21.23
C LEU A 118 -34.68 -32.71 -20.67
N THR A 119 -33.69 -33.04 -21.48
CA THR A 119 -32.57 -33.93 -21.15
C THR A 119 -31.25 -33.15 -21.23
N PRO A 120 -30.16 -33.59 -20.59
CA PRO A 120 -28.85 -32.95 -20.75
C PRO A 120 -28.44 -32.81 -22.22
N ALA A 121 -28.69 -33.83 -23.04
CA ALA A 121 -28.39 -33.81 -24.47
C ALA A 121 -29.23 -32.77 -25.23
N SER A 122 -30.53 -32.64 -24.95
CA SER A 122 -31.38 -31.62 -25.59
C SER A 122 -30.97 -30.20 -25.19
N ILE A 123 -30.56 -29.99 -23.93
CA ILE A 123 -30.08 -28.70 -23.43
C ILE A 123 -28.78 -28.30 -24.14
N VAL A 124 -27.82 -29.23 -24.23
CA VAL A 124 -26.54 -29.01 -24.94
C VAL A 124 -26.79 -28.64 -26.40
N ALA A 125 -27.72 -29.34 -27.07
CA ALA A 125 -28.09 -29.05 -28.46
C ALA A 125 -28.74 -27.67 -28.61
N SER A 126 -29.70 -27.31 -27.75
CA SER A 126 -30.36 -26.00 -27.80
C SER A 126 -29.41 -24.82 -27.52
N LEU A 127 -28.41 -25.04 -26.66
CA LEU A 127 -27.40 -24.02 -26.33
C LEU A 127 -26.24 -23.98 -27.33
N ASP A 128 -26.19 -24.92 -28.29
CA ASP A 128 -25.11 -25.08 -29.26
C ASP A 128 -23.73 -25.04 -28.56
N LEU A 129 -23.58 -25.88 -27.53
CA LEU A 129 -22.32 -25.95 -26.79
C LEU A 129 -21.26 -26.69 -27.63
N PRO A 130 -20.00 -26.21 -27.63
CA PRO A 130 -18.94 -26.76 -28.46
C PRO A 130 -18.59 -28.19 -28.03
N THR A 131 -18.10 -28.98 -28.99
CA THR A 131 -17.59 -30.32 -28.74
C THR A 131 -16.48 -30.27 -27.69
N GLY A 132 -16.67 -30.97 -26.57
CA GLY A 132 -15.74 -30.97 -25.43
C GLY A 132 -16.20 -30.15 -24.22
N MET A 133 -17.27 -29.36 -24.32
CA MET A 133 -17.90 -28.70 -23.17
C MET A 133 -19.12 -29.49 -22.70
N SER A 134 -19.11 -29.97 -21.46
CA SER A 134 -20.28 -30.61 -20.86
C SER A 134 -21.29 -29.56 -20.37
N LEU A 135 -22.54 -29.99 -20.16
CA LEU A 135 -23.53 -29.13 -19.50
C LEU A 135 -23.08 -28.74 -18.09
N GLU A 136 -22.40 -29.65 -17.38
CA GLU A 136 -21.87 -29.39 -16.04
C GLU A 136 -20.79 -28.30 -16.06
N ASP A 137 -19.87 -28.33 -17.04
CA ASP A 137 -18.86 -27.27 -17.21
C ASP A 137 -19.51 -25.92 -17.49
N PHE A 138 -20.49 -25.89 -18.39
CA PHE A 138 -21.22 -24.66 -18.70
C PHE A 138 -21.93 -24.12 -17.45
N MET A 139 -22.60 -24.99 -16.68
CA MET A 139 -23.25 -24.60 -15.42
C MET A 139 -22.24 -24.09 -14.39
N LEU A 140 -21.11 -24.77 -14.21
CA LEU A 140 -20.02 -24.34 -13.34
C LEU A 140 -19.57 -22.91 -13.69
N TYR A 141 -19.30 -22.62 -14.97
CA TYR A 141 -18.86 -21.30 -15.39
C TYR A 141 -19.89 -20.22 -15.07
N ASN A 142 -21.18 -20.51 -15.30
CA ASN A 142 -22.25 -19.57 -14.99
C ASN A 142 -22.44 -19.37 -13.47
N VAL A 143 -22.26 -20.40 -12.65
CA VAL A 143 -22.25 -20.30 -11.18
C VAL A 143 -21.10 -19.40 -10.72
N VAL A 144 -19.89 -19.65 -11.23
CA VAL A 144 -18.69 -18.86 -10.89
C VAL A 144 -18.88 -17.40 -11.28
N GLU A 145 -19.33 -17.10 -12.51
CA GLU A 145 -19.66 -15.73 -12.92
C GLU A 145 -20.67 -15.10 -11.96
N GLY A 146 -21.74 -15.83 -11.64
CA GLY A 146 -22.80 -15.35 -10.76
C GLY A 146 -22.32 -15.01 -9.34
N LEU A 147 -21.30 -15.69 -8.84
CA LEU A 147 -20.70 -15.43 -7.53
C LEU A 147 -19.67 -14.29 -7.57
N LEU A 148 -18.91 -14.16 -8.67
CA LEU A 148 -17.89 -13.10 -8.85
C LEU A 148 -18.50 -11.69 -8.82
N TYR A 149 -19.71 -11.54 -9.36
CA TYR A 149 -20.32 -10.23 -9.56
C TYR A 149 -21.44 -9.94 -8.56
N GLY A 150 -21.17 -8.97 -7.67
CA GLY A 150 -22.07 -8.44 -6.63
C GLY A 150 -23.45 -8.04 -7.14
N ASP A 151 -23.41 -7.30 -8.24
CA ASP A 151 -24.50 -6.55 -8.82
C ASP A 151 -24.39 -6.49 -10.35
N LYS A 152 -25.45 -6.02 -11.01
CA LYS A 152 -25.51 -5.99 -12.48
C LYS A 152 -24.45 -5.08 -13.10
N GLN A 153 -24.12 -3.96 -12.45
CA GLN A 153 -23.15 -3.00 -12.97
C GLN A 153 -21.73 -3.56 -12.91
N SER A 154 -21.42 -4.39 -11.91
CA SER A 154 -20.12 -5.03 -11.78
C SER A 154 -19.78 -5.97 -12.96
N ARG A 155 -20.80 -6.47 -13.68
CA ARG A 155 -20.68 -7.32 -14.89
C ARG A 155 -20.42 -6.55 -16.18
N ILE A 156 -20.66 -5.23 -16.18
CA ILE A 156 -20.58 -4.40 -17.39
C ILE A 156 -19.32 -3.54 -17.32
N ASP A 157 -18.60 -3.50 -18.42
CA ASP A 157 -17.52 -2.56 -18.64
C ASP A 157 -18.10 -1.16 -18.87
N LYS A 158 -17.69 -0.19 -18.04
CA LYS A 158 -18.31 1.15 -18.02
C LYS A 158 -18.01 1.96 -19.29
N GLU A 159 -16.90 1.69 -19.96
CA GLU A 159 -16.45 2.45 -21.12
C GLU A 159 -17.12 1.95 -22.40
N THR A 160 -17.16 0.63 -22.56
CA THR A 160 -17.70 -0.03 -23.75
C THR A 160 -19.19 -0.36 -23.64
N ASN A 161 -19.75 -0.32 -22.43
CA ASN A 161 -21.10 -0.78 -22.10
C ASN A 161 -21.36 -2.24 -22.53
N ARG A 162 -20.31 -3.07 -22.52
CA ARG A 162 -20.37 -4.50 -22.88
C ARG A 162 -20.14 -5.37 -21.63
N PRO A 163 -20.61 -6.63 -21.62
CA PRO A 163 -20.22 -7.58 -20.58
C PRO A 163 -18.70 -7.70 -20.48
N LYS A 164 -18.15 -7.73 -19.25
CA LYS A 164 -16.71 -7.88 -19.01
C LYS A 164 -16.16 -9.24 -19.43
N LEU A 165 -17.02 -10.26 -19.40
CA LEU A 165 -16.68 -11.61 -19.83
C LEU A 165 -17.31 -11.89 -21.20
N GLY A 166 -16.60 -12.70 -21.98
CA GLY A 166 -17.15 -13.28 -23.21
C GLY A 166 -18.31 -14.24 -22.94
N ASP A 167 -18.91 -14.75 -24.00
CA ASP A 167 -19.93 -15.79 -23.91
C ASP A 167 -19.33 -17.09 -23.35
N LEU A 168 -19.83 -17.54 -22.21
CA LEU A 168 -19.35 -18.71 -21.47
C LEU A 168 -19.61 -20.04 -22.21
N GLY A 169 -20.39 -20.01 -23.30
CA GLY A 169 -20.52 -21.14 -24.21
C GLY A 169 -19.34 -21.34 -25.15
N TYR A 170 -18.36 -20.43 -25.19
CA TYR A 170 -17.14 -20.63 -25.98
C TYR A 170 -16.06 -21.33 -25.15
N LEU A 171 -15.27 -22.18 -25.82
CA LEU A 171 -14.14 -22.88 -25.22
C LEU A 171 -13.14 -21.87 -24.65
N GLY A 172 -12.59 -22.17 -23.46
CA GLY A 172 -11.55 -21.38 -22.82
C GLY A 172 -12.04 -20.17 -22.01
N VAL A 173 -13.19 -19.56 -22.32
CA VAL A 173 -13.64 -18.33 -21.63
C VAL A 173 -13.88 -18.58 -20.14
N GLY A 174 -14.64 -19.63 -19.80
CA GLY A 174 -14.89 -20.00 -18.41
C GLY A 174 -13.64 -20.48 -17.67
N GLN A 175 -12.76 -21.21 -18.37
CA GLN A 175 -11.49 -21.69 -17.82
C GLN A 175 -10.56 -20.52 -17.48
N GLU A 176 -10.42 -19.54 -18.38
CA GLU A 176 -9.62 -18.34 -18.17
C GLU A 176 -10.17 -17.51 -17.00
N MET A 177 -11.49 -17.36 -16.91
CA MET A 177 -12.14 -16.67 -15.78
C MET A 177 -11.80 -17.34 -14.44
N MET A 178 -11.94 -18.67 -14.34
CA MET A 178 -11.59 -19.41 -13.12
C MET A 178 -10.10 -19.31 -12.81
N ALA A 179 -9.23 -19.47 -13.80
CA ALA A 179 -7.79 -19.40 -13.63
C ALA A 179 -7.33 -18.02 -13.14
N LYS A 180 -7.92 -16.95 -13.68
CA LYS A 180 -7.68 -15.57 -13.23
C LYS A 180 -8.09 -15.38 -11.78
N TYR A 181 -9.26 -15.91 -11.38
CA TYR A 181 -9.70 -15.85 -10.00
C TYR A 181 -8.75 -16.59 -9.06
N VAL A 182 -8.44 -17.86 -9.34
CA VAL A 182 -7.53 -18.65 -8.50
C VAL A 182 -6.17 -17.95 -8.36
N HIS A 183 -5.60 -17.49 -9.48
CA HIS A 183 -4.36 -16.72 -9.49
C HIS A 183 -4.42 -15.47 -8.60
N SER A 184 -5.50 -14.68 -8.70
CA SER A 184 -5.63 -13.47 -7.89
C SER A 184 -5.71 -13.79 -6.40
N ARG A 185 -6.36 -14.88 -6.01
CA ARG A 185 -6.45 -15.29 -4.59
C ARG A 185 -5.08 -15.64 -4.00
N TYR A 186 -4.27 -16.42 -4.71
CA TYR A 186 -2.90 -16.75 -4.28
C TYR A 186 -1.97 -15.53 -4.29
N ASN A 187 -2.11 -14.64 -5.27
CA ASN A 187 -1.34 -13.39 -5.32
C ASN A 187 -1.69 -12.45 -4.15
N GLU A 188 -2.97 -12.22 -3.87
CA GLU A 188 -3.44 -11.40 -2.74
C GLU A 188 -2.94 -11.93 -1.40
N ASP A 189 -3.02 -13.25 -1.18
CA ASP A 189 -2.48 -13.88 0.02
C ASP A 189 -0.95 -13.68 0.14
N TYR A 190 -0.22 -13.93 -0.95
CA TYR A 190 1.23 -13.76 -0.99
C TYR A 190 1.64 -12.32 -0.65
N GLU A 191 1.03 -11.31 -1.28
CA GLU A 191 1.32 -9.90 -1.02
C GLU A 191 1.03 -9.50 0.43
N ASN A 192 -0.07 -10.01 1.00
CA ASN A 192 -0.41 -9.77 2.41
C ASN A 192 0.63 -10.37 3.37
N ARG A 193 1.05 -11.61 3.13
CA ARG A 193 2.09 -12.26 3.94
C ARG A 193 3.46 -11.60 3.74
N LEU A 194 3.80 -11.19 2.53
CA LEU A 194 5.04 -10.47 2.22
C LEU A 194 5.09 -9.12 2.96
N LYS A 195 3.98 -8.39 3.01
CA LYS A 195 3.86 -7.14 3.79
C LYS A 195 4.04 -7.38 5.29
N GLN A 196 3.48 -8.47 5.82
CA GLN A 196 3.68 -8.86 7.22
C GLN A 196 5.14 -9.21 7.50
N GLN A 197 5.78 -9.99 6.62
CA GLN A 197 7.19 -10.32 6.69
C GLN A 197 8.07 -9.07 6.66
N PHE A 198 7.79 -8.11 5.76
CA PHE A 198 8.51 -6.84 5.71
C PHE A 198 8.39 -6.06 7.03
N GLY A 199 7.18 -6.01 7.62
CA GLY A 199 6.98 -5.41 8.93
C GLY A 199 7.76 -6.12 10.05
N GLN A 200 7.90 -7.45 9.98
CA GLN A 200 8.73 -8.22 10.91
C GLN A 200 10.22 -7.93 10.73
N GLU A 201 10.71 -7.92 9.50
CA GLU A 201 12.10 -7.61 9.15
C GLU A 201 12.49 -6.20 9.61
N GLN A 202 11.62 -5.21 9.42
CA GLN A 202 11.80 -3.86 9.94
C GLN A 202 11.92 -3.85 11.47
N ARG A 203 11.05 -4.57 12.19
CA ARG A 203 11.11 -4.65 13.66
C ARG A 203 12.43 -5.28 14.13
N ILE A 204 12.88 -6.36 13.48
CA ILE A 204 14.16 -7.02 13.81
C ILE A 204 15.32 -6.05 13.65
N LEU A 205 15.40 -5.33 12.52
CA LEU A 205 16.47 -4.35 12.31
C LEU A 205 16.36 -3.14 13.24
N GLN A 206 15.15 -2.70 13.54
CA GLN A 206 14.92 -1.64 14.51
C GLN A 206 15.41 -2.03 15.90
N ASP A 207 15.14 -3.26 16.35
CA ASP A 207 15.63 -3.81 17.62
C ASP A 207 17.15 -3.86 17.67
N GLU A 208 17.76 -4.36 16.60
CA GLU A 208 19.22 -4.41 16.46
C GLU A 208 19.84 -3.01 16.46
N LEU A 209 19.28 -2.05 15.72
CA LEU A 209 19.76 -0.68 15.68
C LEU A 209 19.70 -0.03 17.07
N ILE A 210 18.57 -0.18 17.78
CA ILE A 210 18.40 0.35 19.14
C ILE A 210 19.45 -0.25 20.07
N HIS A 211 19.64 -1.56 20.03
CA HIS A 211 20.62 -2.25 20.85
C HIS A 211 22.04 -1.72 20.59
N LYS A 212 22.46 -1.63 19.32
CA LYS A 212 23.77 -1.05 18.95
C LYS A 212 23.93 0.40 19.40
N LEU A 213 22.89 1.22 19.24
CA LEU A 213 22.88 2.62 19.68
C LEU A 213 23.02 2.75 21.20
N LEU A 214 22.42 1.85 21.99
CA LEU A 214 22.52 1.86 23.45
C LEU A 214 23.90 1.38 23.94
N GLU A 215 24.45 0.34 23.31
CA GLU A 215 25.66 -0.34 23.79
C GLU A 215 26.98 0.23 23.27
N THR A 216 27.01 0.89 22.11
CA THR A 216 28.27 1.39 21.54
C THR A 216 28.99 2.37 22.47
N GLU A 217 30.29 2.18 22.70
CA GLU A 217 31.13 3.14 23.42
C GLU A 217 31.77 4.19 22.50
N ASP A 218 31.75 3.95 21.19
CA ASP A 218 32.25 4.84 20.15
C ASP A 218 31.14 5.81 19.71
N LEU A 219 31.40 7.11 19.90
CA LEU A 219 30.48 8.17 19.53
C LEU A 219 30.43 8.40 18.01
N GLU A 220 31.52 8.18 17.29
CA GLU A 220 31.50 8.30 15.83
C GLU A 220 30.65 7.18 15.21
N PHE A 221 30.77 5.96 15.74
CA PHE A 221 29.87 4.87 15.36
C PHE A 221 28.41 5.15 15.73
N PHE A 222 28.16 5.77 16.89
CA PHE A 222 26.80 6.23 17.27
C PHE A 222 26.25 7.25 16.27
N TYR A 223 27.05 8.24 15.84
CA TYR A 223 26.67 9.23 14.83
C TYR A 223 26.37 8.56 13.49
N HIS A 224 27.24 7.64 13.07
CA HIS A 224 27.04 6.87 11.84
C HIS A 224 25.71 6.12 11.85
N LEU A 225 25.39 5.43 12.96
CA LEU A 225 24.13 4.69 13.12
C LEU A 225 22.89 5.60 13.15
N LEU A 226 22.97 6.80 13.72
CA LEU A 226 21.84 7.75 13.68
C LEU A 226 21.57 8.27 12.27
N SER A 227 22.62 8.55 11.49
CA SER A 227 22.47 9.10 10.14
C SER A 227 22.17 8.06 9.06
N HIS A 228 22.80 6.88 9.15
CA HIS A 228 22.73 5.86 8.11
C HIS A 228 21.93 4.63 8.53
N GLY A 229 21.71 4.46 9.83
CA GLY A 229 20.97 3.31 10.34
C GLY A 229 21.71 1.99 10.17
N ILE A 230 20.94 0.92 9.98
CA ILE A 230 21.46 -0.37 9.54
C ILE A 230 20.71 -0.88 8.32
N THR A 231 21.43 -1.56 7.44
CA THR A 231 20.89 -2.16 6.22
C THR A 231 21.13 -3.66 6.22
N ARG A 232 20.11 -4.43 5.85
CA ARG A 232 20.22 -5.87 5.57
C ARG A 232 19.34 -6.22 4.37
N GLY A 233 19.97 -6.76 3.32
CA GLY A 233 19.29 -6.99 2.05
C GLY A 233 18.74 -5.67 1.48
N ALA A 234 17.45 -5.67 1.13
CA ALA A 234 16.76 -4.50 0.58
C ALA A 234 16.18 -3.54 1.65
N ILE A 235 16.43 -3.78 2.94
CA ILE A 235 15.78 -3.06 4.04
C ILE A 235 16.80 -2.22 4.79
N THR A 236 16.50 -0.93 4.94
CA THR A 236 17.25 0.02 5.75
C THR A 236 16.33 0.59 6.82
N VAL A 237 16.80 0.60 8.07
CA VAL A 237 16.11 1.25 9.20
C VAL A 237 17.02 2.33 9.77
N VAL A 238 16.48 3.55 9.91
CA VAL A 238 17.19 4.73 10.43
C VAL A 238 16.34 5.39 11.53
N ILE A 239 17.00 5.88 12.59
CA ILE A 239 16.36 6.69 13.66
C ILE A 239 16.94 8.10 13.59
N ASP A 240 16.50 8.88 12.61
CA ASP A 240 17.05 10.22 12.30
C ASP A 240 16.24 11.37 12.92
N ARG A 241 15.07 11.10 13.51
CA ARG A 241 14.14 12.10 14.06
C ARG A 241 13.25 11.53 15.17
N ASP A 242 12.51 12.38 15.86
CA ASP A 242 11.70 12.00 17.03
C ASP A 242 10.39 11.27 16.68
N ASN A 243 9.89 11.40 15.45
CA ASN A 243 8.67 10.73 15.00
C ASN A 243 8.92 9.41 14.24
N CYS A 244 10.16 8.93 14.14
CA CYS A 244 10.47 7.70 13.44
C CYS A 244 10.14 6.44 14.26
N PRO A 245 9.86 5.29 13.61
CA PRO A 245 9.73 4.01 14.30
C PRO A 245 10.99 3.67 15.11
N GLY A 246 10.82 3.51 16.42
CA GLY A 246 11.89 3.09 17.32
C GLY A 246 12.53 4.19 18.14
N PHE A 247 12.32 5.46 17.82
CA PHE A 247 12.81 6.57 18.64
C PHE A 247 12.32 6.46 20.09
N GLN A 248 11.02 6.25 20.31
CA GLN A 248 10.47 6.15 21.67
C GLN A 248 11.14 5.03 22.49
N ARG A 249 11.45 3.90 21.85
CA ARG A 249 12.12 2.77 22.52
C ARG A 249 13.59 3.07 22.81
N LEU A 250 14.30 3.69 21.87
CA LEU A 250 15.65 4.19 22.08
C LEU A 250 15.70 5.21 23.22
N HIS A 251 14.81 6.21 23.19
CA HIS A 251 14.69 7.25 24.19
C HIS A 251 14.40 6.66 25.57
N ASN A 252 13.38 5.80 25.70
CA ASN A 252 13.08 5.11 26.95
C ASN A 252 14.28 4.27 27.44
N GLY A 253 14.98 3.59 26.54
CA GLY A 253 16.19 2.83 26.85
C GLY A 253 17.30 3.69 27.45
N MET A 254 17.52 4.89 26.91
CA MET A 254 18.50 5.86 27.42
C MET A 254 18.07 6.51 28.73
N MET A 255 16.77 6.72 28.93
CA MET A 255 16.21 7.47 30.06
C MET A 255 16.04 6.65 31.34
N GLN A 256 16.00 5.32 31.25
CA GLN A 256 15.87 4.44 32.41
C GLN A 256 17.22 4.25 33.11
N ASN A 257 17.36 4.78 34.33
CA ASN A 257 18.62 4.75 35.09
C ASN A 257 19.19 3.32 35.23
N LYS A 258 18.31 2.33 35.46
CA LYS A 258 18.64 0.89 35.61
C LYS A 258 19.28 0.23 34.38
N ASN A 259 19.14 0.79 33.19
CA ASN A 259 19.73 0.19 31.99
C ASN A 259 21.23 0.52 31.94
N ALA A 260 22.07 -0.41 31.49
CA ALA A 260 23.46 -0.07 31.17
C ALA A 260 23.47 0.62 29.79
N VAL A 261 23.90 1.89 29.73
CA VAL A 261 23.96 2.65 28.47
C VAL A 261 25.34 3.29 28.35
N ALA A 262 26.12 2.78 27.40
CA ALA A 262 27.46 3.28 27.12
C ALA A 262 27.39 4.77 26.71
N LYS A 263 28.27 5.59 27.31
CA LYS A 263 28.34 7.04 27.06
C LYS A 263 26.98 7.76 27.12
N ARG A 264 26.05 7.30 27.98
CA ARG A 264 24.66 7.80 28.11
C ARG A 264 24.53 9.32 27.99
N VAL A 265 25.32 10.06 28.77
CA VAL A 265 25.25 11.54 28.82
C VAL A 265 25.60 12.16 27.47
N ALA A 266 26.64 11.67 26.80
CA ALA A 266 27.05 12.21 25.50
C ALA A 266 25.99 11.92 24.42
N LYS A 267 25.42 10.71 24.42
CA LYS A 267 24.33 10.32 23.52
C LYS A 267 23.07 11.15 23.75
N LEU A 268 22.67 11.35 25.01
CA LEU A 268 21.53 12.20 25.37
C LEU A 268 21.74 13.64 24.93
N ARG A 269 22.96 14.20 25.08
CA ARG A 269 23.26 15.55 24.57
C ARG A 269 23.04 15.63 23.06
N VAL A 270 23.46 14.61 22.32
CA VAL A 270 23.29 14.57 20.86
C VAL A 270 21.82 14.45 20.47
N ILE A 271 21.06 13.56 21.11
CA ILE A 271 19.63 13.37 20.83
C ILE A 271 18.82 14.64 21.17
N TYR A 272 19.10 15.28 22.30
CA TYR A 272 18.35 16.47 22.72
C TYR A 272 18.79 17.75 22.01
N SER A 273 20.06 17.86 21.61
CA SER A 273 20.55 19.00 20.83
C SER A 273 20.36 18.84 19.31
N GLY A 274 20.20 17.62 18.81
CA GLY A 274 20.20 17.29 17.39
C GLY A 274 21.58 17.32 16.73
N GLN A 275 22.65 17.67 17.45
CA GLN A 275 23.97 17.93 16.90
C GLN A 275 25.08 17.11 17.58
N THR A 276 26.18 16.90 16.86
CA THR A 276 27.43 16.38 17.42
C THR A 276 28.12 17.41 18.32
N VAL A 277 29.20 17.01 19.01
CA VAL A 277 30.01 17.93 19.83
C VAL A 277 30.58 19.11 19.01
N ASN A 278 30.78 18.92 17.71
CA ASN A 278 31.31 19.94 16.81
C ASN A 278 30.20 20.80 16.16
N GLY A 279 28.94 20.63 16.56
CA GLY A 279 27.80 21.38 16.00
C GLY A 279 27.22 20.82 14.70
N ASN A 280 27.78 19.73 14.15
CA ASN A 280 27.23 19.12 12.93
C ASN A 280 25.85 18.50 13.20
N PRO A 281 24.85 18.71 12.31
CA PRO A 281 23.52 18.13 12.46
C PRO A 281 23.56 16.61 12.27
N ILE A 282 22.99 15.85 13.21
CA ILE A 282 23.01 14.38 13.18
C ILE A 282 21.65 13.75 13.49
N PHE A 283 20.80 14.46 14.24
CA PHE A 283 19.47 14.00 14.63
C PHE A 283 18.47 15.15 14.56
N ASN A 284 17.24 14.88 14.17
CA ASN A 284 16.17 15.85 13.99
C ASN A 284 16.59 17.04 13.09
N GLY A 285 17.43 16.78 12.08
CA GLY A 285 18.01 17.80 11.21
C GLY A 285 18.85 18.86 11.93
N GLY A 286 19.42 18.54 13.10
CA GLY A 286 20.14 19.52 13.92
C GLY A 286 19.25 20.37 14.82
N ASN A 287 17.97 20.05 14.98
CA ASN A 287 17.07 20.79 15.86
C ASN A 287 17.01 20.17 17.25
N LEU A 288 16.72 21.00 18.25
CA LEU A 288 16.46 20.52 19.61
C LEU A 288 15.24 19.58 19.64
N LEU A 289 15.30 18.57 20.51
CA LEU A 289 14.18 17.68 20.76
C LEU A 289 13.06 18.42 21.50
N ARG A 290 11.87 18.48 20.89
CA ARG A 290 10.70 19.19 21.43
C ARG A 290 9.89 18.27 22.35
N THR A 291 10.30 18.15 23.60
CA THR A 291 9.63 17.32 24.62
C THR A 291 9.68 18.00 26.00
N ASP A 292 9.13 17.38 27.04
CA ASP A 292 9.40 17.80 28.43
C ASP A 292 10.83 17.39 28.82
N TRP A 293 11.65 18.36 29.21
CA TRP A 293 13.05 18.13 29.60
C TRP A 293 13.19 17.87 31.10
N LYS A 294 12.12 17.98 31.91
CA LYS A 294 12.17 17.68 33.35
C LYS A 294 12.65 16.26 33.65
N PRO A 295 12.19 15.20 32.94
CA PRO A 295 12.70 13.84 33.18
C PRO A 295 14.21 13.73 32.90
N LEU A 296 14.71 14.46 31.89
CA LEU A 296 16.14 14.48 31.56
C LEU A 296 16.95 15.17 32.66
N HIS A 297 16.46 16.30 33.16
CA HIS A 297 17.07 16.99 34.30
C HIS A 297 17.19 16.04 35.50
N THR A 298 16.09 15.40 35.91
CA THR A 298 16.10 14.46 37.04
C THR A 298 17.13 13.35 36.84
N LEU A 299 17.13 12.71 35.67
CA LEU A 299 18.09 11.66 35.33
C LEU A 299 19.55 12.14 35.41
N LEU A 300 19.86 13.33 34.88
CA LEU A 300 21.24 13.85 34.90
C LEU A 300 21.71 14.22 36.30
N ILE A 301 20.80 14.66 37.17
CA ILE A 301 21.12 14.90 38.59
C ILE A 301 21.36 13.58 39.32
N GLU A 302 20.52 12.57 39.12
CA GLU A 302 20.70 11.23 39.69
C GLU A 302 22.01 10.55 39.25
N LEU A 303 22.48 10.85 38.03
CA LEU A 303 23.75 10.36 37.51
C LEU A 303 24.97 11.20 37.95
N GLU A 304 24.77 12.23 38.77
CA GLU A 304 25.80 13.18 39.23
C GLU A 304 26.48 13.94 38.07
N LYS A 305 25.68 14.36 37.07
CA LYS A 305 26.15 15.08 35.86
C LYS A 305 25.49 16.46 35.66
N PRO A 306 25.47 17.35 36.67
CA PRO A 306 24.81 18.66 36.57
C PRO A 306 25.36 19.53 35.42
N LYS A 307 26.67 19.49 35.15
CA LYS A 307 27.30 20.26 34.07
C LYS A 307 26.74 19.92 32.67
N ALA A 308 26.31 18.67 32.47
CA ALA A 308 25.70 18.27 31.20
C ALA A 308 24.31 18.91 31.03
N TRP A 309 23.57 19.04 32.13
CA TRP A 309 22.30 19.75 32.14
C TRP A 309 22.48 21.26 31.90
N ASP A 310 23.46 21.90 32.56
CA ASP A 310 23.72 23.33 32.37
C ASP A 310 23.99 23.68 30.90
N TRP A 311 24.77 22.83 30.22
CA TRP A 311 25.01 22.98 28.79
C TRP A 311 23.72 22.82 27.97
N LEU A 312 22.94 21.77 28.23
CA LEU A 312 21.67 21.53 27.54
C LEU A 312 20.66 22.67 27.77
N GLN A 313 20.63 23.23 28.98
CA GLN A 313 19.80 24.38 29.30
C GLN A 313 20.26 25.63 28.52
N ASN A 314 21.56 25.81 28.32
CA ASN A 314 22.08 26.89 27.47
C ASN A 314 21.68 26.70 26.00
N GLU A 315 21.78 25.46 25.48
CA GLU A 315 21.26 25.12 24.14
C GLU A 315 19.78 25.44 24.03
N LEU A 316 18.97 25.07 25.03
CA LEU A 316 17.53 25.37 25.05
C LEU A 316 17.24 26.87 25.03
N LYS A 317 18.02 27.67 25.76
CA LYS A 317 17.88 29.15 25.77
C LYS A 317 18.24 29.79 24.44
N THR A 318 19.23 29.25 23.74
CA THR A 318 19.78 29.84 22.51
C THR A 318 19.09 29.33 21.24
N ARG A 319 18.68 28.06 21.21
CA ARG A 319 18.12 27.37 20.03
C ARG A 319 16.71 26.83 20.22
N GLY A 320 16.13 26.94 21.42
CA GLY A 320 14.78 26.42 21.73
C GLY A 320 13.62 27.34 21.35
N HIS A 321 13.84 28.32 20.47
CA HIS A 321 12.77 29.25 20.12
C HIS A 321 11.64 28.55 19.37
N ALA A 322 10.47 28.52 19.99
CA ALA A 322 9.22 28.05 19.39
C ALA A 322 8.27 29.25 19.26
N TYR A 323 7.62 29.38 18.09
CA TYR A 323 6.64 30.44 17.87
C TYR A 323 5.36 30.13 18.64
N ARG A 324 4.79 31.16 19.27
CA ARG A 324 3.51 31.06 19.98
C ARG A 324 2.38 30.85 18.97
N GLY A 325 1.53 29.84 19.20
CA GLY A 325 0.31 29.59 18.42
C GLY A 325 0.35 28.41 17.44
N GLY A 326 1.37 27.54 17.49
CA GLY A 326 1.37 26.29 16.73
C GLY A 326 1.78 26.47 15.25
N ALA A 327 1.32 25.57 14.38
CA ALA A 327 1.65 25.61 12.94
C ALA A 327 0.87 26.70 12.18
N GLU A 328 -0.38 26.95 12.58
CA GLU A 328 -1.30 27.80 11.80
C GLU A 328 -1.29 29.27 12.19
N VAL A 329 -0.73 29.61 13.36
CA VAL A 329 -0.66 30.99 13.81
C VAL A 329 0.74 31.52 13.56
N SER A 330 0.85 32.39 12.56
CA SER A 330 2.07 33.15 12.29
C SER A 330 2.21 34.31 13.28
N ASN A 331 3.44 34.62 13.68
CA ASN A 331 3.74 35.83 14.41
C ASN A 331 3.61 37.06 13.50
N ARG A 332 3.80 38.28 14.05
CA ARG A 332 3.75 39.54 13.30
C ARG A 332 4.76 39.67 12.14
N HIS A 333 5.72 38.74 12.06
CA HIS A 333 6.74 38.68 11.01
C HIS A 333 6.46 37.53 10.01
N GLY A 334 5.29 36.90 10.09
CA GLY A 334 4.88 35.81 9.19
C GLY A 334 5.47 34.44 9.53
N HIS A 335 6.14 34.29 10.68
CA HIS A 335 6.77 33.02 11.08
C HIS A 335 5.90 32.18 12.01
N SER A 336 5.89 30.87 11.79
CA SER A 336 5.18 29.89 12.61
C SER A 336 6.06 28.67 12.84
N ASN A 337 5.58 27.67 13.59
CA ASN A 337 6.35 26.45 13.82
C ASN A 337 6.56 25.58 12.55
N VAL A 338 5.88 25.89 11.44
CA VAL A 338 6.11 25.29 10.10
C VAL A 338 6.83 26.24 9.13
N HIS A 339 6.89 27.54 9.45
CA HIS A 339 7.59 28.56 8.67
C HIS A 339 8.66 29.26 9.54
N LEU A 340 9.69 28.49 9.90
CA LEU A 340 10.70 28.87 10.88
C LEU A 340 11.66 29.94 10.35
N SER A 341 11.89 31.04 11.08
CA SER A 341 12.99 31.94 10.76
C SER A 341 14.34 31.35 11.17
N TYR A 342 15.45 31.92 10.68
CA TYR A 342 16.82 31.52 11.08
C TYR A 342 17.01 31.57 12.60
N PHE A 343 16.29 32.46 13.29
CA PHE A 343 16.30 32.57 14.75
C PHE A 343 15.71 31.34 15.44
N ALA A 344 14.72 30.69 14.83
CA ALA A 344 14.16 29.45 15.36
C ALA A 344 15.10 28.24 15.21
N PHE A 345 16.14 28.36 14.40
CA PHE A 345 17.27 27.43 14.35
C PHE A 345 18.40 27.84 15.33
N GLY A 346 18.19 28.91 16.10
CA GLY A 346 19.12 29.47 17.07
C GLY A 346 20.29 30.25 16.48
N CYS A 347 20.17 30.69 15.23
CA CYS A 347 21.14 31.59 14.61
C CYS A 347 20.83 33.04 15.00
N LEU A 348 21.89 33.82 15.28
CA LEU A 348 21.77 35.24 15.60
C LEU A 348 21.57 36.09 14.33
N SER A 349 22.11 35.62 13.21
CA SER A 349 22.00 36.26 11.91
C SER A 349 21.66 35.27 10.80
N LEU A 350 21.27 35.80 9.65
CA LEU A 350 21.00 35.01 8.45
C LEU A 350 22.32 34.44 7.87
N GLU A 351 23.41 35.21 7.98
CA GLU A 351 24.79 34.80 7.65
C GLU A 351 25.22 33.57 8.47
N ASP A 352 24.91 33.54 9.77
CA ASP A 352 25.23 32.40 10.64
C ASP A 352 24.46 31.15 10.20
N TYR A 353 23.18 31.32 9.85
CA TYR A 353 22.37 30.22 9.35
C TYR A 353 22.88 29.69 8.01
N ARG A 354 23.26 30.58 7.07
CA ARG A 354 23.86 30.19 5.78
C ARG A 354 25.12 29.33 5.96
N LYS A 355 25.98 29.69 6.90
CA LYS A 355 27.22 28.94 7.20
C LYS A 355 26.95 27.59 7.86
N MET A 356 25.86 27.49 8.62
CA MET A 356 25.51 26.28 9.36
C MET A 356 24.89 25.19 8.48
N VAL A 357 24.16 25.56 7.43
CA VAL A 357 23.38 24.62 6.62
C VAL A 357 24.02 24.34 5.25
N SER A 358 23.70 23.19 4.66
CA SER A 358 24.13 22.84 3.30
C SER A 358 23.58 23.82 2.25
N ASP A 359 24.21 23.86 1.07
CA ASP A 359 23.75 24.68 -0.06
C ASP A 359 22.32 24.33 -0.49
N GLU A 360 21.96 23.05 -0.46
CA GLU A 360 20.60 22.60 -0.77
C GLU A 360 19.59 23.12 0.26
N THR A 361 19.90 22.97 1.55
CA THR A 361 19.04 23.48 2.63
C THR A 361 18.90 25.01 2.56
N TRP A 362 20.00 25.71 2.26
CA TRP A 362 19.98 27.15 2.07
C TRP A 362 19.09 27.57 0.90
N ASN A 363 19.19 26.90 -0.25
CA ASN A 363 18.36 27.20 -1.41
C ASN A 363 16.86 26.98 -1.13
N ILE A 364 16.51 25.94 -0.37
CA ILE A 364 15.13 25.72 0.09
C ILE A 364 14.70 26.86 1.01
N TYR A 365 15.57 27.27 1.94
CA TYR A 365 15.29 28.37 2.86
C TYR A 365 15.04 29.68 2.12
N VAL A 366 15.91 30.04 1.16
CA VAL A 366 15.78 31.23 0.32
C VAL A 366 14.45 31.26 -0.42
N ARG A 367 14.03 30.14 -1.03
CA ARG A 367 12.74 30.06 -1.74
C ARG A 367 11.55 30.28 -0.81
N LYS A 368 11.60 29.72 0.41
CA LYS A 368 10.52 29.86 1.40
C LYS A 368 10.48 31.27 1.98
N HIS A 369 11.63 31.88 2.23
CA HIS A 369 11.77 33.14 2.94
C HIS A 369 12.14 34.32 2.02
N ALA A 370 11.87 34.24 0.72
CA ALA A 370 12.24 35.25 -0.27
C ALA A 370 11.82 36.68 0.13
N ASN A 371 10.64 36.79 0.76
CA ASN A 371 10.03 38.06 1.15
C ASN A 371 10.09 38.32 2.67
N CYS A 372 10.90 37.59 3.44
CA CYS A 372 11.04 37.78 4.88
C CYS A 372 12.47 37.47 5.36
N CYS A 373 12.71 37.56 6.67
CA CYS A 373 14.02 37.30 7.30
C CYS A 373 15.23 38.10 6.76
N GLY A 374 15.02 39.13 5.94
CA GLY A 374 16.11 39.87 5.28
C GLY A 374 16.82 39.08 4.17
N VAL A 375 16.21 38.01 3.64
CA VAL A 375 16.83 37.17 2.59
C VAL A 375 17.12 37.95 1.31
N SER A 376 16.15 38.73 0.83
CA SER A 376 16.33 39.57 -0.36
C SER A 376 17.50 40.54 -0.20
N ASP A 377 17.62 41.20 0.96
CA ASP A 377 18.70 42.14 1.25
C ASP A 377 20.07 41.44 1.34
N HIS A 378 20.11 40.24 1.93
CA HIS A 378 21.33 39.43 2.03
C HIS A 378 21.84 38.97 0.66
N LEU A 379 20.94 38.53 -0.23
CA LEU A 379 21.27 38.15 -1.60
C LEU A 379 21.75 39.36 -2.44
N ALA A 380 21.13 40.53 -2.25
CA ALA A 380 21.55 41.77 -2.90
C ALA A 380 22.95 42.22 -2.46
N LYS A 381 23.31 42.02 -1.18
CA LYS A 381 24.65 42.36 -0.66
C LYS A 381 25.74 41.40 -1.15
N THR A 382 25.43 40.11 -1.21
CA THR A 382 26.39 39.07 -1.64
C THR A 382 26.64 39.10 -3.15
N SER A 383 25.62 39.39 -3.96
CA SER A 383 25.77 39.55 -5.42
C SER A 383 26.64 40.74 -5.86
N VAL A 384 26.90 41.70 -4.97
CA VAL A 384 27.74 42.89 -5.26
C VAL A 384 29.23 42.65 -4.96
N THR A 385 29.58 41.59 -4.22
CA THR A 385 30.96 41.34 -3.75
C THR A 385 31.80 40.40 -4.64
N ASP A 386 31.22 39.84 -5.70
CA ASP A 386 31.90 38.89 -6.61
C ASP A 386 32.39 39.49 -7.95
N PHE A 387 32.53 40.82 -8.06
CA PHE A 387 33.20 41.43 -9.21
C PHE A 387 34.64 41.86 -8.84
N PRO A 388 35.68 41.09 -9.23
CA PRO A 388 37.03 41.62 -9.25
C PRO A 388 37.06 42.73 -10.30
N THR A 389 37.31 43.95 -9.84
CA THR A 389 37.52 45.12 -10.70
C THR A 389 38.84 44.95 -11.42
N THR A 390 38.87 44.20 -12.51
CA THR A 390 39.98 44.26 -13.47
C THR A 390 39.89 45.59 -14.21
N THR A 391 40.73 46.54 -13.79
CA THR A 391 40.93 47.82 -14.47
C THR A 391 41.43 47.55 -15.90
N PRO A 392 40.80 48.08 -16.97
CA PRO A 392 41.31 47.93 -18.32
C PRO A 392 42.53 48.82 -18.48
N THR A 393 43.69 48.23 -18.76
CA THR A 393 44.87 48.95 -19.22
C THR A 393 44.59 49.45 -20.64
N LEU A 394 44.44 50.76 -20.81
CA LEU A 394 44.39 51.43 -22.11
C LEU A 394 45.77 51.32 -22.77
N LEU A 395 45.85 50.53 -23.84
CA LEU A 395 46.96 50.59 -24.81
C LEU A 395 46.70 51.78 -25.73
N SER A 396 47.61 52.74 -25.66
CA SER A 396 47.78 53.84 -26.59
C SER A 396 48.24 53.34 -27.96
N SER A 397 47.59 53.82 -29.01
CA SER A 397 48.17 54.06 -30.33
C SER A 397 47.99 55.52 -30.68
#